data_AF-A0A1F4QE25-F1
#
_entry.id   AF-A0A1F4QE25-F1
#
_cell.length_a   1.000
_cell.length_b   1.000
_cell.length_c   1.000
_cell.angle_alpha   90.00
_cell.angle_beta   90.00
_cell.angle_gamma   90.00
#
_symmetry.space_group_name_H-M   'P 1'
#
loop_
_entity.id
_entity.type
_entity.pdbx_description
1 polymer ?
#
loop_
_entity_poly.entity_id
_entity_poly.type
_entity_poly.pdbx_seq_one_letter_code
_entity_poly.pdbx_strand_id
1 'polypeptide(L)'
;MLVEKRMKRDPVTLSPEDSFRHAMTLIRQKGIRHLPVVEGGRLVGIVTDRDIRQASPSPATSLEVHELHYLLEKIKIREIMTRKVYTVTPDTPIEEAARLMLQHKIGGLPVLQDGGLVGIITETDILAAFVDVMGIQQNQTRLELVLEDRPGAFLDVCRIIQGQGGDIVSMVTATAAHRGQEKKVLVFRLDGVPVDPLLVHLEAGGHTVLSAIS
;
A
#
# COMPACT_ATOMS: atom_id res chain seq x y z
N MET A 1 -11.66 4.97 -0.22
CA MET A 1 -10.99 5.41 -1.47
C MET A 1 -10.92 4.22 -2.41
N LEU A 2 -11.15 4.37 -3.71
CA LEU A 2 -11.24 3.22 -4.64
C LEU A 2 -9.94 3.01 -5.43
N VAL A 3 -9.70 1.75 -5.84
CA VAL A 3 -8.55 1.34 -6.66
C VAL A 3 -8.44 2.18 -7.93
N GLU A 4 -9.54 2.46 -8.64
CA GLU A 4 -9.52 3.23 -9.89
C GLU A 4 -8.92 4.64 -9.78
N LYS A 5 -8.91 5.23 -8.58
CA LYS A 5 -8.38 6.57 -8.33
C LYS A 5 -6.86 6.57 -8.11
N ARG A 6 -6.26 5.40 -7.89
CA ARG A 6 -4.84 5.26 -7.53
C ARG A 6 -4.08 4.26 -8.39
N MET A 7 -4.77 3.36 -9.08
CA MET A 7 -4.12 2.42 -9.99
C MET A 7 -3.42 3.13 -11.14
N LYS A 8 -2.37 2.51 -11.64
CA LYS A 8 -1.76 2.90 -12.92
C LYS A 8 -2.55 2.24 -14.04
N ARG A 9 -3.09 3.06 -14.93
CA ARG A 9 -3.74 2.61 -16.17
C ARG A 9 -2.67 2.20 -17.18
N ASP A 10 -3.08 1.36 -18.12
CA ASP A 10 -2.25 0.89 -19.24
C ASP A 10 -0.86 0.38 -18.78
N PRO A 11 -0.82 -0.61 -17.87
CA PRO A 11 0.43 -1.12 -17.34
C PRO A 11 1.27 -1.75 -18.46
N VAL A 12 2.60 -1.72 -18.30
CA VAL A 12 3.50 -2.46 -19.18
C VAL A 12 3.23 -3.95 -18.99
N THR A 13 2.95 -4.65 -20.09
CA THR A 13 2.63 -6.09 -20.10
C THR A 13 3.66 -6.90 -20.88
N LEU A 14 3.63 -8.22 -20.67
CA LEU A 14 4.32 -9.21 -21.49
C LEU A 14 3.31 -10.11 -22.22
N SER A 15 3.74 -10.71 -23.32
CA SER A 15 3.16 -11.89 -23.94
C SER A 15 3.76 -13.17 -23.33
N PRO A 16 3.02 -14.30 -23.28
CA PRO A 16 3.59 -15.60 -22.89
C PRO A 16 4.82 -16.04 -23.70
N GLU A 17 4.94 -15.54 -24.94
CA GLU A 17 6.02 -15.88 -25.88
C GLU A 17 7.22 -14.91 -25.83
N ASP A 18 7.15 -13.86 -25.00
CA ASP A 18 8.30 -12.98 -24.77
C ASP A 18 9.46 -13.76 -24.14
N SER A 19 10.68 -13.28 -24.34
CA SER A 19 11.87 -13.89 -23.74
C SER A 19 12.08 -13.40 -22.30
N PHE A 20 12.72 -14.24 -21.50
CA PHE A 20 13.17 -13.87 -20.16
C PHE A 20 14.04 -12.60 -20.18
N ARG A 21 14.95 -12.49 -21.15
CA ARG A 21 15.79 -11.30 -21.36
C ARG A 21 14.94 -10.05 -21.62
N HIS A 22 13.87 -10.15 -22.38
CA HIS A 22 12.96 -9.03 -22.62
C HIS A 22 12.33 -8.55 -21.30
N ALA A 23 11.81 -9.46 -20.48
CA ALA A 23 11.24 -9.11 -19.16
C ALA A 23 12.27 -8.43 -18.23
N MET A 24 13.50 -8.96 -18.18
CA MET A 24 14.60 -8.31 -17.43
C MET A 24 14.86 -6.88 -17.91
N THR A 25 14.86 -6.69 -19.23
CA THR A 25 15.08 -5.39 -19.86
C THR A 25 13.97 -4.42 -19.45
N LEU A 26 12.70 -4.83 -19.52
CA LEU A 26 11.56 -4.01 -19.12
C LEU A 26 11.62 -3.61 -17.65
N ILE A 27 11.86 -4.57 -16.75
CA ILE A 27 11.98 -4.30 -15.30
C ILE A 27 13.06 -3.25 -15.02
N ARG A 28 14.25 -3.42 -15.61
CA ARG A 28 15.38 -2.51 -15.40
C ARG A 28 15.16 -1.13 -16.02
N GLN A 29 14.74 -1.08 -17.29
CA GLN A 29 14.60 0.18 -18.02
C GLN A 29 13.40 1.01 -17.57
N LYS A 30 12.29 0.36 -17.20
CA LYS A 30 11.07 1.03 -16.75
C LYS A 30 11.02 1.23 -15.24
N GLY A 31 11.93 0.63 -14.47
CA GLY A 31 11.94 0.72 -13.01
C GLY A 31 10.71 0.10 -12.37
N ILE A 32 10.13 -0.93 -12.98
CA ILE A 32 8.92 -1.61 -12.52
C ILE A 32 9.25 -3.00 -11.99
N ARG A 33 8.43 -3.50 -11.06
CA ARG A 33 8.68 -4.78 -10.37
C ARG A 33 7.67 -5.87 -10.70
N HIS A 34 6.59 -5.54 -11.39
CA HIS A 34 5.48 -6.44 -11.70
C HIS A 34 5.09 -6.24 -13.17
N LEU A 35 5.05 -7.33 -13.91
CA LEU A 35 4.69 -7.39 -15.32
C LEU A 35 3.51 -8.36 -15.48
N PRO A 36 2.28 -7.86 -15.63
CA PRO A 36 1.16 -8.69 -16.04
C PRO A 36 1.44 -9.35 -17.39
N VAL A 37 1.12 -10.64 -17.51
CA VAL A 37 1.24 -11.39 -18.76
C VAL A 37 -0.14 -11.51 -19.39
N VAL A 38 -0.27 -11.05 -20.62
CA VAL A 38 -1.55 -10.94 -21.33
C VAL A 38 -1.49 -11.71 -22.64
N GLU A 39 -2.53 -12.49 -22.93
CA GLU A 39 -2.73 -13.21 -24.18
C GLU A 39 -4.15 -12.99 -24.67
N GLY A 40 -4.33 -12.55 -25.92
CA GLY A 40 -5.66 -12.25 -26.46
C GLY A 40 -6.45 -11.22 -25.65
N GLY A 41 -5.76 -10.25 -25.04
CA GLY A 41 -6.38 -9.22 -24.18
C GLY A 41 -6.77 -9.68 -22.77
N ARG A 42 -6.50 -10.94 -22.41
CA ARG A 42 -6.80 -11.50 -21.09
C ARG A 42 -5.54 -11.71 -20.27
N LEU A 43 -5.64 -11.45 -18.97
CA LEU A 43 -4.57 -11.76 -18.03
C LEU A 43 -4.42 -13.28 -17.89
N VAL A 44 -3.21 -13.80 -18.17
CA VAL A 44 -2.87 -15.23 -18.08
C VAL A 44 -1.76 -15.55 -17.09
N GLY A 45 -1.10 -14.52 -16.56
CA GLY A 45 -0.08 -14.67 -15.53
C GLY A 45 0.50 -13.35 -15.07
N ILE A 46 1.49 -13.43 -14.19
CA ILE A 46 2.29 -12.29 -13.77
C ILE A 46 3.74 -12.74 -13.58
N VAL A 47 4.68 -11.84 -13.89
CA VAL A 47 6.11 -12.01 -13.60
C VAL A 47 6.55 -10.84 -12.74
N THR A 48 7.28 -11.14 -11.67
CA THR A 48 7.87 -10.13 -10.80
C THR A 48 9.39 -10.08 -10.93
N ASP A 49 10.00 -8.97 -10.52
CA ASP A 49 11.47 -8.87 -10.39
C ASP A 49 12.03 -9.97 -9.47
N ARG A 50 11.27 -10.41 -8.45
CA ARG A 50 11.65 -11.54 -7.62
C ARG A 50 11.68 -12.85 -8.40
N ASP A 51 10.65 -13.13 -9.20
CA ASP A 51 10.58 -14.37 -10.00
C ASP A 51 11.74 -14.42 -11.00
N ILE A 52 12.02 -13.29 -11.66
CA ILE A 52 13.16 -13.14 -12.57
C ILE A 52 14.49 -13.38 -11.84
N ARG A 53 14.71 -12.79 -10.66
CA ARG A 53 15.95 -13.01 -9.91
C ARG A 53 16.12 -14.46 -9.45
N GLN A 54 15.04 -15.13 -9.08
CA GLN A 54 15.08 -16.54 -8.64
C GLN A 54 15.32 -17.51 -9.80
N ALA A 55 14.81 -17.20 -10.99
CA ALA A 55 15.02 -17.98 -12.20
C ALA A 55 16.32 -17.61 -12.94
N SER A 56 17.00 -16.53 -12.55
CA SER A 56 18.28 -16.14 -13.13
C SER A 56 19.39 -17.11 -12.70
N PRO A 57 20.27 -17.54 -13.61
CA PRO A 57 21.44 -18.34 -13.27
C PRO A 57 22.32 -17.62 -12.24
N SER A 58 22.89 -18.40 -11.31
CA SER A 58 23.76 -17.84 -10.26
C SER A 58 24.99 -17.15 -10.88
N PRO A 59 25.46 -16.02 -10.34
CA PRO A 59 26.74 -15.46 -10.73
C PRO A 59 27.92 -16.44 -10.55
N ALA A 60 27.77 -17.46 -9.71
CA ALA A 60 28.77 -18.50 -9.47
C ALA A 60 28.76 -19.63 -10.53
N THR A 61 27.83 -19.61 -11.48
CA THR A 61 27.76 -20.64 -12.54
C THR A 61 28.82 -20.33 -13.59
N SER A 62 29.65 -21.31 -13.94
CA SER A 62 30.74 -21.19 -14.94
C SER A 62 30.26 -21.19 -16.40
N LEU A 63 29.10 -20.58 -16.68
CA LEU A 63 28.60 -20.47 -18.05
C LEU A 63 29.35 -19.38 -18.80
N GLU A 64 29.75 -19.69 -20.04
CA GLU A 64 30.27 -18.69 -20.95
C GLU A 64 29.19 -17.61 -21.22
N VAL A 65 29.60 -16.34 -21.31
CA VAL A 65 28.67 -15.20 -21.45
C VAL A 65 27.73 -15.37 -22.64
N HIS A 66 28.23 -15.94 -23.74
CA HIS A 66 27.45 -16.18 -24.95
C HIS A 66 26.37 -17.25 -24.75
N GLU A 67 26.69 -18.31 -24.01
CA GLU A 67 25.76 -19.40 -23.69
C GLU A 67 24.66 -18.90 -22.74
N LEU A 68 25.03 -18.11 -21.73
CA LEU A 68 24.06 -17.44 -20.86
C LEU A 68 23.11 -16.53 -21.64
N HIS A 69 23.65 -15.68 -22.53
CA HIS A 69 22.84 -14.81 -23.38
C HIS A 69 21.85 -15.59 -24.24
N TYR A 70 22.29 -16.68 -24.86
CA TYR A 70 21.45 -17.53 -25.69
C TYR A 70 20.32 -18.20 -24.89
N LEU A 71 20.63 -18.71 -23.69
CA LEU A 71 19.64 -19.35 -22.82
C LEU A 71 18.54 -18.35 -22.39
N LEU A 72 18.93 -17.16 -21.93
CA LEU A 72 17.98 -16.13 -21.50
C LEU A 72 17.11 -15.60 -22.66
N GLU A 73 17.56 -15.74 -23.90
CA GLU A 73 16.76 -15.40 -25.08
C GLU A 73 15.73 -16.49 -25.43
N LYS A 74 16.05 -17.76 -25.13
CA LYS A 74 15.18 -18.90 -25.45
C LYS A 74 14.09 -19.17 -24.41
N ILE A 75 14.36 -18.93 -23.13
CA ILE A 75 13.38 -19.15 -22.06
C ILE A 75 12.19 -18.21 -22.26
N LYS A 76 10.99 -18.78 -22.33
CA LYS A 76 9.74 -18.03 -22.52
C LYS A 76 9.07 -17.66 -21.21
N ILE A 77 8.37 -16.53 -21.20
CA ILE A 77 7.64 -16.04 -20.03
C ILE A 77 6.62 -17.05 -19.51
N ARG A 78 5.95 -17.79 -20.39
CA ARG A 78 5.00 -18.86 -20.01
C ARG A 78 5.59 -19.96 -19.13
N GLU A 79 6.91 -20.15 -19.17
CA GLU A 79 7.64 -21.18 -18.42
C GLU A 79 7.94 -20.73 -16.99
N ILE A 80 8.01 -19.42 -16.75
CA ILE A 80 8.40 -18.83 -15.46
C ILE A 80 7.29 -18.04 -14.78
N MET A 81 6.21 -17.68 -15.48
CA MET A 81 5.16 -16.83 -14.94
C MET A 81 4.34 -17.53 -13.85
N THR A 82 3.89 -16.76 -12.87
CA THR A 82 2.88 -17.22 -11.92
C THR A 82 1.50 -17.15 -12.55
N ARG A 83 0.82 -18.29 -12.67
CA ARG A 83 -0.52 -18.39 -13.30
C ARG A 83 -1.68 -18.07 -12.36
N LYS A 84 -1.52 -18.37 -11.06
CA LYS A 84 -2.54 -18.04 -10.05
C LYS A 84 -2.36 -16.58 -9.61
N VAL A 85 -3.00 -15.68 -10.33
CA VAL A 85 -2.88 -14.23 -10.09
C VAL A 85 -4.04 -13.74 -9.23
N TYR A 86 -3.73 -13.09 -8.11
CA TYR A 86 -4.73 -12.34 -7.35
C TYR A 86 -5.00 -11.02 -8.07
N THR A 87 -6.27 -10.68 -8.20
CA THR A 87 -6.72 -9.49 -8.94
C THR A 87 -7.78 -8.75 -8.15
N VAL A 88 -8.00 -7.50 -8.53
CA VAL A 88 -9.05 -6.63 -7.98
C VAL A 88 -9.79 -5.95 -9.12
N THR A 89 -10.87 -5.27 -8.80
CA THR A 89 -11.67 -4.47 -9.74
C THR A 89 -11.48 -2.97 -9.50
N PRO A 90 -11.83 -2.10 -10.48
CA PRO A 90 -11.73 -0.65 -10.32
C PRO A 90 -12.47 -0.10 -9.08
N ASP A 91 -13.61 -0.71 -8.72
CA ASP A 91 -14.48 -0.36 -7.59
C ASP A 91 -14.04 -1.01 -6.26
N THR A 92 -12.99 -1.83 -6.26
CA THR A 92 -12.45 -2.40 -5.02
C THR A 92 -11.94 -1.27 -4.10
N PRO A 93 -12.30 -1.24 -2.79
CA PRO A 93 -11.71 -0.32 -1.82
C PRO A 93 -10.20 -0.55 -1.65
N ILE A 94 -9.43 0.52 -1.46
CA ILE A 94 -7.97 0.45 -1.31
C ILE A 94 -7.54 -0.39 -0.11
N GLU A 95 -8.26 -0.27 1.00
CA GLU A 95 -8.03 -1.06 2.20
C GLU A 95 -8.20 -2.57 1.97
N GLU A 96 -9.10 -2.97 1.07
CA GLU A 96 -9.30 -4.37 0.70
C GLU A 96 -8.17 -4.87 -0.22
N ALA A 97 -7.72 -4.05 -1.18
CA ALA A 97 -6.53 -4.34 -1.97
C ALA A 97 -5.28 -4.49 -1.07
N ALA A 98 -5.11 -3.61 -0.07
CA ALA A 98 -4.04 -3.70 0.91
C ALA A 98 -4.12 -4.99 1.74
N ARG A 99 -5.33 -5.36 2.18
CA ARG A 99 -5.58 -6.61 2.92
C ARG A 99 -5.18 -7.84 2.10
N LEU A 100 -5.53 -7.89 0.82
CA LEU A 100 -5.14 -8.96 -0.10
C LEU A 100 -3.62 -9.03 -0.28
N MET A 101 -2.95 -7.88 -0.46
CA MET A 101 -1.49 -7.82 -0.57
C MET A 101 -0.79 -8.39 0.66
N LEU A 102 -1.23 -7.99 1.86
CA LEU A 102 -0.70 -8.48 3.14
C LEU A 102 -0.96 -9.99 3.33
N GLN A 103 -2.20 -10.43 3.10
CA GLN A 103 -2.61 -11.82 3.30
C GLN A 103 -1.83 -12.78 2.39
N HIS A 104 -1.59 -12.38 1.14
CA HIS A 104 -0.94 -13.22 0.15
C HIS A 104 0.56 -12.92 -0.05
N LYS A 105 1.10 -11.93 0.69
CA LYS A 105 2.50 -11.49 0.61
C LYS A 105 2.93 -11.09 -0.81
N ILE A 106 2.07 -10.35 -1.49
CA ILE A 106 2.25 -9.90 -2.88
C ILE A 106 2.36 -8.37 -2.95
N GLY A 107 3.21 -7.87 -3.85
CA GLY A 107 3.51 -6.44 -3.95
C GLY A 107 2.69 -5.66 -4.98
N GLY A 108 1.81 -6.34 -5.71
CA GLY A 108 1.02 -5.76 -6.78
C GLY A 108 -0.16 -6.64 -7.18
N LEU A 109 -1.24 -5.98 -7.59
CA LEU A 109 -2.50 -6.58 -8.00
C LEU A 109 -2.88 -6.02 -9.38
N PRO A 110 -2.95 -6.87 -10.42
CA PRO A 110 -3.60 -6.50 -11.67
C PRO A 110 -5.06 -6.15 -11.43
N VAL A 111 -5.53 -5.11 -12.11
CA VAL A 111 -6.90 -4.62 -12.03
C VAL A 111 -7.66 -5.06 -13.27
N LEU A 112 -8.74 -5.80 -13.08
CA LEU A 112 -9.56 -6.34 -14.16
C LEU A 112 -10.93 -5.66 -14.21
N GLN A 113 -11.41 -5.39 -15.43
CA GLN A 113 -12.77 -4.95 -15.70
C GLN A 113 -13.28 -5.71 -16.92
N ASP A 114 -14.49 -6.27 -16.82
CA ASP A 114 -15.11 -7.07 -17.89
C ASP A 114 -14.21 -8.18 -18.46
N GLY A 115 -13.34 -8.74 -17.60
CA GLY A 115 -12.38 -9.79 -17.95
C GLY A 115 -11.11 -9.33 -18.66
N GLY A 116 -10.98 -8.03 -18.95
CA GLY A 116 -9.79 -7.40 -19.51
C GLY A 116 -8.92 -6.72 -18.43
N LEU A 117 -7.61 -6.62 -18.70
CA LEU A 117 -6.67 -5.90 -17.85
C LEU A 117 -6.79 -4.39 -18.10
N VAL A 118 -7.18 -3.62 -17.08
CA VAL A 118 -7.34 -2.15 -17.18
C VAL A 118 -6.35 -1.35 -16.35
N GLY A 119 -5.59 -2.02 -15.48
CA GLY A 119 -4.63 -1.34 -14.63
C GLY A 119 -3.79 -2.28 -13.77
N ILE A 120 -2.92 -1.69 -12.97
CA ILE A 120 -2.22 -2.35 -11.87
C ILE A 120 -2.16 -1.41 -10.67
N ILE A 121 -2.33 -1.96 -9.47
CA ILE A 121 -2.10 -1.23 -8.22
C ILE A 121 -1.02 -1.95 -7.41
N THR A 122 -0.10 -1.19 -6.83
CA THR A 122 1.07 -1.72 -6.09
C THR A 122 1.08 -1.22 -4.65
N GLU A 123 1.88 -1.85 -3.79
CA GLU A 123 2.07 -1.42 -2.39
C GLU A 123 2.45 0.07 -2.28
N THR A 124 3.25 0.59 -3.23
CA THR A 124 3.63 2.00 -3.23
C THR A 124 2.44 2.92 -3.48
N ASP A 125 1.51 2.51 -4.35
CA ASP A 125 0.28 3.27 -4.62
C ASP A 125 -0.65 3.24 -3.39
N ILE A 126 -0.71 2.12 -2.67
CA ILE A 126 -1.44 1.97 -1.40
C ILE A 126 -0.83 2.87 -0.31
N LEU A 127 0.49 2.87 -0.16
CA LEU A 127 1.19 3.71 0.82
C LEU A 127 0.95 5.20 0.53
N ALA A 128 1.05 5.62 -0.73
CA ALA A 128 0.74 6.99 -1.13
C ALA A 128 -0.72 7.35 -0.81
N ALA A 129 -1.66 6.44 -1.09
CA ALA A 129 -3.07 6.63 -0.75
C ALA A 129 -3.29 6.81 0.75
N PHE A 130 -2.61 6.04 1.60
CA PHE A 130 -2.71 6.19 3.05
C PHE A 130 -2.06 7.47 3.56
N VAL A 131 -0.93 7.91 2.99
CA VAL A 131 -0.35 9.23 3.32
C VAL A 131 -1.36 10.35 3.04
N ASP A 132 -2.03 10.30 1.88
CA ASP A 132 -3.04 11.28 1.49
C ASP A 132 -4.27 11.25 2.41
N VAL A 133 -4.83 10.07 2.69
CA VAL A 133 -6.03 9.92 3.55
C VAL A 133 -5.72 10.29 5.01
N MET A 134 -4.50 10.04 5.47
CA MET A 134 -4.07 10.49 6.80
C MET A 134 -3.86 11.99 6.87
N GLY A 135 -3.89 12.74 5.76
CA GLY A 135 -3.79 14.20 5.75
C GLY A 135 -2.45 14.71 6.27
N ILE A 136 -1.36 13.97 6.03
CA ILE A 136 -0.03 14.34 6.55
C ILE A 136 0.45 15.63 5.89
N GLN A 137 0.45 16.74 6.65
CA GLN A 137 0.98 18.04 6.22
C GLN A 137 1.97 18.59 7.25
N GLN A 138 2.71 19.65 6.87
CA GLN A 138 3.62 20.35 7.79
C GLN A 138 2.81 21.16 8.82
N ASN A 139 3.37 21.31 10.03
CA ASN A 139 2.85 22.14 11.13
C ASN A 139 1.50 21.70 11.74
N GLN A 140 1.15 20.42 11.63
CA GLN A 140 -0.05 19.85 12.27
C GLN A 140 0.28 19.20 13.60
N THR A 141 -0.65 19.32 14.56
CA THR A 141 -0.57 18.58 15.82
C THR A 141 -1.07 17.16 15.62
N ARG A 142 -0.21 16.18 15.94
CA ARG A 142 -0.56 14.78 16.09
C ARG A 142 -0.84 14.45 17.55
N LEU A 143 -2.09 14.15 17.87
CA LEU A 143 -2.55 13.82 19.22
C LEU A 143 -2.92 12.33 19.29
N GLU A 144 -2.39 11.62 20.26
CA GLU A 144 -2.78 10.25 20.59
C GLU A 144 -3.47 10.20 21.94
N LEU A 145 -4.65 9.58 22.00
CA LEU A 145 -5.38 9.39 23.24
C LEU A 145 -6.04 8.02 23.32
N VAL A 146 -6.18 7.50 24.53
CA VAL A 146 -6.92 6.26 24.79
C VAL A 146 -8.40 6.53 24.63
N LEU A 147 -9.07 5.74 23.78
CA LEU A 147 -10.52 5.82 23.67
C LEU A 147 -11.15 5.13 24.87
N GLU A 148 -11.88 5.90 25.67
CA GLU A 148 -12.71 5.38 26.74
C GLU A 148 -13.85 4.52 26.18
N ASP A 149 -14.08 3.35 26.80
CA ASP A 149 -15.14 2.43 26.42
C ASP A 149 -16.48 2.87 27.02
N ARG A 150 -16.96 4.05 26.59
CA ARG A 150 -18.27 4.59 26.95
C ARG A 150 -18.91 5.35 25.78
N PRO A 151 -20.24 5.33 25.66
CA PRO A 151 -20.94 6.19 24.71
C PRO A 151 -20.59 7.67 24.92
N GLY A 152 -20.40 8.40 23.81
CA GLY A 152 -20.14 9.83 23.83
C GLY A 152 -18.69 10.26 24.07
N ALA A 153 -17.78 9.37 24.49
CA ALA A 153 -16.37 9.73 24.76
C ALA A 153 -15.69 10.41 23.57
N PHE A 154 -15.92 9.90 22.36
CA PHE A 154 -15.40 10.52 21.13
C PHE A 154 -15.95 11.94 20.90
N LEU A 155 -17.24 12.17 21.18
CA LEU A 155 -17.87 13.47 20.99
C LEU A 155 -17.34 14.51 21.98
N ASP A 156 -17.05 14.09 23.21
CA ASP A 156 -16.45 14.97 24.24
C ASP A 156 -15.07 15.46 23.77
N VAL A 157 -14.24 14.54 23.27
CA VAL A 157 -12.92 14.86 22.68
C VAL A 157 -13.07 15.84 21.51
N CYS A 158 -13.99 15.59 20.57
CA CYS A 158 -14.22 16.49 19.45
C CYS A 158 -14.64 17.91 19.89
N ARG A 159 -15.49 18.02 20.92
CA ARG A 159 -15.92 19.32 21.47
C ARG A 159 -14.77 20.07 22.13
N ILE A 160 -13.88 19.36 22.83
CA ILE A 160 -12.69 19.96 23.44
C ILE A 160 -11.77 20.51 22.35
N ILE A 161 -11.47 19.72 21.31
CA ILE A 161 -10.66 20.16 20.16
C ILE A 161 -11.27 21.41 19.51
N GLN A 162 -12.58 21.37 19.21
CA GLN A 162 -13.30 22.51 18.62
C GLN A 162 -13.27 23.75 19.53
N GLY A 163 -13.45 23.57 20.84
CA GLY A 163 -13.42 24.66 21.81
C GLY A 163 -12.07 25.36 21.92
N GLN A 164 -10.98 24.69 21.52
CA GLN A 164 -9.64 25.28 21.41
C GLN A 164 -9.34 25.86 20.01
N GLY A 165 -10.32 25.89 19.11
CA GLY A 165 -10.16 26.37 17.74
C GLY A 165 -9.46 25.40 16.80
N GLY A 166 -9.31 24.13 17.19
CA GLY A 166 -8.68 23.10 16.39
C GLY A 166 -9.61 22.50 15.34
N ASP A 167 -9.07 22.28 14.14
CA ASP A 167 -9.74 21.55 13.07
C ASP A 167 -9.23 20.11 13.00
N ILE A 168 -10.14 19.14 12.93
CA ILE A 168 -9.77 17.72 12.78
C ILE A 168 -9.56 17.44 11.30
N VAL A 169 -8.30 17.22 10.90
CA VAL A 169 -7.92 16.87 9.53
C VAL A 169 -8.13 15.38 9.28
N SER A 170 -7.69 14.54 10.21
CA SER A 170 -7.91 13.10 10.14
C SER A 170 -7.96 12.48 11.52
N MET A 171 -8.62 11.32 11.60
CA MET A 171 -8.63 10.47 12.77
C MET A 171 -8.49 9.02 12.31
N VAL A 172 -7.57 8.30 12.96
CA VAL A 172 -7.43 6.85 12.77
C VAL A 172 -7.41 6.14 14.10
N THR A 173 -7.90 4.90 14.10
CA THR A 173 -7.83 4.02 15.25
C THR A 173 -6.61 3.13 15.14
N ALA A 174 -5.79 3.10 16.18
CA ALA A 174 -4.68 2.17 16.30
C ALA A 174 -4.79 1.38 17.61
N THR A 175 -3.89 0.40 17.79
CA THR A 175 -3.65 -0.21 19.09
C THR A 175 -2.30 0.25 19.62
N ALA A 176 -2.25 0.57 20.90
CA ALA A 176 -1.01 0.91 21.59
C ALA A 176 -0.96 0.23 22.96
N ALA A 177 0.24 -0.11 23.40
CA ALA A 177 0.46 -0.59 24.76
C ALA A 177 0.36 0.57 25.74
N HIS A 178 -0.56 0.49 26.69
CA HIS A 178 -0.69 1.46 27.77
C HIS A 178 -0.88 0.72 29.11
N ARG A 179 0.00 0.99 30.08
CA ARG A 179 0.02 0.33 31.40
C ARG A 179 -0.01 -1.21 31.31
N GLY A 180 0.76 -1.78 30.39
CA GLY A 180 0.87 -3.24 30.21
C GLY A 180 -0.35 -3.90 29.56
N GLN A 181 -1.32 -3.12 29.06
CA GLN A 181 -2.48 -3.64 28.32
C GLN A 181 -2.52 -3.01 26.92
N GLU A 182 -2.98 -3.79 25.93
CA GLU A 182 -3.29 -3.25 24.61
C GLU A 182 -4.59 -2.46 24.68
N LYS A 183 -4.54 -1.19 24.29
CA LYS A 183 -5.69 -0.28 24.29
C LYS A 183 -5.94 0.23 22.88
N LYS A 184 -7.21 0.44 22.56
CA LYS A 184 -7.61 1.21 21.38
C LYS A 184 -7.27 2.67 21.62
N VAL A 185 -6.54 3.25 20.68
CA VAL A 185 -6.15 4.66 20.72
C VAL A 185 -6.68 5.36 19.49
N LEU A 186 -7.12 6.60 19.68
CA LEU A 186 -7.41 7.50 18.59
C LEU A 186 -6.16 8.34 18.33
N VAL A 187 -5.74 8.36 17.07
CA VAL A 187 -4.68 9.23 16.58
C VAL A 187 -5.34 10.29 15.73
N PHE A 188 -5.33 11.52 16.24
CA PHE A 188 -5.82 12.70 15.55
C PHE A 188 -4.69 13.42 14.85
N ARG A 189 -4.98 13.98 13.69
CA ARG A 189 -4.24 15.11 13.13
C ARG A 189 -5.11 16.34 13.19
N LEU A 190 -4.56 17.38 13.80
CA LEU A 190 -5.24 18.61 14.11
C LEU A 190 -4.50 19.78 13.45
N ASP A 191 -5.25 20.74 12.95
CA ASP A 191 -4.75 22.01 12.47
C ASP A 191 -5.21 23.16 13.37
N GLY A 192 -4.42 24.23 13.46
CA GLY A 192 -4.77 25.45 14.18
C GLY A 192 -4.86 25.35 15.71
N VAL A 193 -4.48 24.22 16.32
CA VAL A 193 -4.64 24.00 17.77
C VAL A 193 -3.31 24.09 18.53
N PRO A 194 -3.22 24.91 19.60
CA PRO A 194 -2.06 24.88 20.49
C PRO A 194 -2.09 23.64 21.39
N VAL A 195 -0.95 22.94 21.51
CA VAL A 195 -0.85 21.68 22.26
C VAL A 195 -1.11 21.87 23.75
N ASP A 196 -0.45 22.82 24.41
CA ASP A 196 -0.53 22.94 25.87
C ASP A 196 -1.96 23.20 26.38
N PRO A 197 -2.74 24.15 25.81
CA PRO A 197 -4.12 24.35 26.22
C PRO A 197 -5.00 23.12 25.94
N LEU A 198 -4.77 22.44 24.81
CA LEU A 198 -5.53 21.24 24.45
C LEU A 198 -5.32 20.12 25.47
N LEU A 199 -4.09 19.88 25.90
CA LEU A 199 -3.76 18.86 26.90
C LEU A 199 -4.47 19.12 28.23
N VAL A 200 -4.43 20.37 28.73
CA VAL A 200 -5.09 20.75 29.99
C VAL A 200 -6.60 20.46 29.95
N HIS A 201 -7.27 20.80 28.84
CA HIS A 201 -8.72 20.56 28.72
C HIS A 201 -9.05 19.07 28.55
N LEU A 202 -8.23 18.30 27.83
CA LEU A 202 -8.41 16.86 27.68
C LEU A 202 -8.26 16.13 29.02
N GLU A 203 -7.24 16.48 29.80
CA GLU A 203 -7.00 15.90 31.13
C GLU A 203 -8.10 16.28 32.12
N ALA A 204 -8.54 17.55 32.12
CA ALA A 204 -9.68 17.99 32.93
C ALA A 204 -11.00 17.28 32.55
N GLY A 205 -11.14 16.87 31.29
CA GLY A 205 -12.24 16.04 30.78
C GLY A 205 -12.14 14.56 31.13
N GLY A 206 -11.07 14.13 31.81
CA GLY A 206 -10.81 12.74 32.18
C GLY A 206 -10.18 11.89 31.08
N HIS A 207 -9.78 12.49 29.95
CA HIS A 207 -9.21 11.77 28.82
C HIS A 207 -7.73 11.46 29.04
N THR A 208 -7.32 10.22 28.72
CA THR A 208 -5.92 9.81 28.83
C THR A 208 -5.18 10.10 27.53
N VAL A 209 -4.34 11.13 27.54
CA VAL A 209 -3.43 11.46 26.43
C VAL A 209 -2.15 10.62 26.54
N LEU A 210 -1.71 10.05 25.42
CA LEU A 210 -0.47 9.28 25.33
C LEU A 210 0.68 10.10 24.74
N SER A 211 0.40 10.89 23.72
CA SER A 211 1.38 11.78 23.09
C SER A 211 0.68 12.93 22.37
N ALA A 212 1.36 14.08 22.29
CA ALA A 212 0.98 15.19 21.44
C ALA A 212 2.25 15.81 20.84
N ILE A 213 2.31 15.90 19.51
CA ILE A 213 3.51 16.35 18.77
C ILE A 213 3.06 17.38 17.73
N SER A 214 3.67 18.55 17.69
CA SER A 214 3.48 19.56 16.63
C SER A 214 4.65 19.62 15.66
#